data_AF-A0A0P9FSF9-F1
#
_entry.id   AF-A0A0P9FSF9-F1
#
_cell.length_a   1.000
_cell.length_b   1.000
_cell.length_c   1.000
_cell.angle_alpha   90.00
_cell.angle_beta   90.00
_cell.angle_gamma   90.00
#
_symmetry.space_group_name_H-M   'P 1'
#
loop_
_entity.id
_entity.type
_entity.pdbx_description
1 polymer ?
#
loop_
_entity_poly.entity_id
_entity_poly.type
_entity_poly.pdbx_seq_one_letter_code
_entity_poly.pdbx_strand_id
1 'polypeptide(L)'
;MTIAAFIIGCEIGFWVFVVAGLVFRYILGMKRIGALLLVATPVVDLVLIIATVMDLRNGATASFIHGLAAVYIGVSIAFGHRMIRWADKRFAHRFAGAPAPEPKPKHGAAHARRERQTWFLHLLAWIIGCLILLGMIWFVDDNSRTADLWSMIWRWAIVLGIDFVWSFSYTFWPKKA
;
A
#
# COMPACT_ATOMS: atom_id res chain seq x y z
N MET A 1 -6.29 21.84 -13.68
CA MET A 1 -6.24 21.34 -12.28
C MET A 1 -4.82 20.84 -12.04
N THR A 2 -4.20 21.19 -10.90
CA THR A 2 -2.90 20.61 -10.55
C THR A 2 -3.07 19.11 -10.29
N ILE A 3 -2.10 18.28 -10.67
CA ILE A 3 -2.15 16.85 -10.40
C ILE A 3 -2.35 16.54 -8.91
N ALA A 4 -1.83 17.40 -8.03
CA ALA A 4 -2.07 17.32 -6.59
C ALA A 4 -3.58 17.34 -6.24
N ALA A 5 -4.37 18.23 -6.86
CA ALA A 5 -5.81 18.29 -6.63
C ALA A 5 -6.53 17.03 -7.15
N PHE A 6 -6.05 16.46 -8.27
CA PHE A 6 -6.58 15.21 -8.80
C PHE A 6 -6.27 14.03 -7.86
N ILE A 7 -5.03 13.93 -7.37
CA ILE A 7 -4.62 12.90 -6.40
C ILE A 7 -5.46 13.00 -5.13
N ILE A 8 -5.64 14.21 -4.59
CA ILE A 8 -6.47 14.43 -3.40
C ILE A 8 -7.92 14.01 -3.67
N GLY A 9 -8.47 14.33 -4.85
CA GLY A 9 -9.81 13.90 -5.26
C GLY A 9 -9.95 12.37 -5.34
N CYS A 10 -8.96 11.68 -5.91
CA CYS A 10 -8.91 10.21 -5.95
C CYS A 10 -8.80 9.60 -4.55
N GLU A 11 -8.00 10.20 -3.66
CA GLU A 11 -7.86 9.75 -2.27
C GLU A 11 -9.19 9.89 -1.51
N ILE A 12 -9.88 11.02 -1.67
CA ILE A 12 -11.22 11.23 -1.10
C ILE A 12 -12.19 10.17 -1.65
N GLY A 13 -12.19 9.96 -2.96
CA GLY A 13 -13.03 8.95 -3.61
C GLY A 13 -12.76 7.54 -3.07
N PHE A 14 -11.49 7.17 -2.94
CA PHE A 14 -11.05 5.90 -2.36
C PHE A 14 -11.66 5.69 -0.96
N TRP A 15 -11.51 6.66 -0.05
CA TRP A 15 -12.05 6.55 1.30
C TRP A 15 -13.57 6.50 1.32
N VAL A 16 -14.24 7.26 0.45
CA VAL A 16 -15.71 7.20 0.30
C VAL A 16 -16.16 5.81 -0.14
N PHE A 17 -15.52 5.20 -1.15
CA PHE A 17 -15.85 3.84 -1.59
C PHE A 17 -15.56 2.78 -0.53
N VAL A 18 -14.45 2.89 0.21
CA VAL A 18 -14.12 1.98 1.31
C VAL A 18 -15.20 2.04 2.40
N VAL A 19 -15.51 3.24 2.90
CA VAL A 19 -16.48 3.42 3.99
C VAL A 19 -17.87 2.98 3.53
N ALA A 20 -18.31 3.40 2.34
CA ALA A 20 -19.59 2.99 1.79
C ALA A 20 -19.65 1.46 1.63
N GLY A 21 -18.62 0.84 1.06
CA GLY A 21 -18.57 -0.61 0.87
C GLY A 21 -18.69 -1.38 2.20
N LEU A 22 -18.03 -0.91 3.25
CA LEU A 22 -18.12 -1.51 4.59
C LEU A 22 -19.50 -1.31 5.23
N VAL A 23 -20.09 -0.11 5.11
CA VAL A 23 -21.46 0.18 5.59
C VAL A 23 -22.48 -0.72 4.91
N PHE A 24 -22.46 -0.79 3.58
CA PHE A 24 -23.39 -1.64 2.83
C PHE A 24 -23.20 -3.13 3.14
N ARG A 25 -21.95 -3.60 3.31
CA ARG A 25 -21.65 -5.01 3.57
C ARG A 25 -22.08 -5.46 4.97
N TYR A 26 -21.85 -4.64 6.01
CA TYR A 26 -21.98 -5.07 7.40
C TYR A 26 -23.13 -4.42 8.17
N ILE A 27 -23.52 -3.18 7.87
CA ILE A 27 -24.65 -2.52 8.53
C ILE A 27 -25.95 -2.83 7.79
N LEU A 28 -25.95 -2.73 6.46
CA LEU A 28 -27.14 -2.96 5.64
C LEU A 28 -27.30 -4.43 5.20
N GLY A 29 -26.33 -5.30 5.48
CA GLY A 29 -26.34 -6.72 5.10
C GLY A 29 -26.26 -7.00 3.58
N MET A 30 -26.04 -5.96 2.77
CA MET A 30 -26.01 -6.03 1.29
C MET A 30 -24.62 -6.45 0.79
N LYS A 31 -24.26 -7.72 1.02
CA LYS A 31 -22.92 -8.28 0.75
C LYS A 31 -22.41 -8.02 -0.67
N ARG A 32 -23.29 -8.09 -1.70
CA ARG A 32 -22.91 -7.89 -3.11
C ARG A 32 -22.56 -6.43 -3.41
N ILE A 33 -23.38 -5.48 -2.96
CA ILE A 33 -23.13 -4.04 -3.18
C ILE A 33 -21.89 -3.59 -2.41
N GLY A 34 -21.76 -4.03 -1.15
CA GLY A 34 -20.58 -3.73 -0.36
C GLY A 34 -19.30 -4.30 -0.97
N ALA A 35 -19.34 -5.52 -1.52
CA ALA A 35 -18.21 -6.08 -2.26
C ALA A 35 -17.90 -5.30 -3.55
N LEU A 36 -18.92 -4.89 -4.31
CA LEU A 36 -18.75 -4.10 -5.53
C LEU A 36 -18.08 -2.74 -5.24
N LEU A 37 -18.55 -2.03 -4.21
CA LEU A 37 -17.96 -0.77 -3.76
C LEU A 37 -16.52 -0.94 -3.27
N LEU A 38 -16.21 -2.05 -2.59
CA LEU A 38 -14.84 -2.36 -2.18
C LEU A 38 -13.93 -2.76 -3.34
N VAL A 39 -14.46 -3.27 -4.45
CA VAL A 39 -13.70 -3.53 -5.69
C VAL A 39 -13.54 -2.26 -6.52
N ALA A 40 -14.40 -1.26 -6.35
CA ALA A 40 -14.21 0.04 -7.00
C ALA A 40 -12.95 0.77 -6.50
N THR A 41 -12.47 0.47 -5.29
CA THR A 41 -11.29 1.12 -4.71
C THR A 41 -10.00 0.85 -5.49
N PRO A 42 -9.63 -0.40 -5.85
CA PRO A 42 -8.47 -0.63 -6.72
C PRO A 42 -8.67 -0.08 -8.15
N VAL A 43 -9.91 0.12 -8.61
CA VAL A 43 -10.17 0.75 -9.91
C VAL A 43 -9.84 2.25 -9.85
N VAL A 44 -10.20 2.93 -8.76
CA VAL A 44 -9.81 4.34 -8.53
C VAL A 44 -8.30 4.48 -8.44
N ASP A 45 -7.61 3.56 -7.73
CA ASP A 45 -6.15 3.50 -7.71
C ASP A 45 -5.57 3.33 -9.12
N LEU A 46 -6.15 2.45 -9.95
CA LEU A 46 -5.67 2.26 -11.32
C LEU A 46 -5.83 3.53 -12.17
N VAL A 47 -6.94 4.25 -12.03
CA VAL A 47 -7.16 5.54 -12.71
C VAL A 47 -6.14 6.58 -12.24
N LEU A 48 -5.82 6.61 -10.94
CA LEU A 48 -4.79 7.48 -10.39
C LEU A 48 -3.41 7.21 -11.01
N ILE A 49 -3.06 5.94 -11.21
CA ILE A 49 -1.82 5.54 -11.88
C ILE A 49 -1.78 6.06 -13.31
N ILE A 50 -2.85 5.81 -14.07
CA ILE A 50 -2.93 6.21 -15.48
C ILE A 50 -2.81 7.73 -15.59
N ALA A 51 -3.52 8.48 -14.75
CA ALA A 51 -3.45 9.94 -14.73
C ALA A 51 -2.02 10.44 -14.42
N THR A 52 -1.33 9.79 -13.47
CA THR A 52 0.05 10.13 -13.10
C THR A 52 1.03 9.89 -14.25
N VAL A 53 0.87 8.79 -14.98
CA VAL A 53 1.67 8.48 -16.18
C VAL A 53 1.36 9.46 -17.33
N MET A 54 0.09 9.82 -17.51
CA MET A 54 -0.34 10.78 -18.53
C MET A 54 0.20 12.19 -18.25
N ASP A 55 0.24 12.62 -16.99
CA ASP A 55 0.78 13.92 -16.61
C ASP A 55 2.29 14.02 -16.88
N LEU A 56 3.04 12.96 -16.58
CA LEU A 56 4.45 12.85 -16.95
C LEU A 56 4.66 12.86 -18.47
N ARG A 57 3.77 12.19 -19.23
CA ARG A 57 3.76 12.25 -20.70
C ARG A 57 3.54 13.66 -21.24
N ASN A 58 2.74 14.47 -20.56
CA ASN A 58 2.45 15.84 -20.96
C ASN A 58 3.57 16.84 -20.59
N GLY A 59 4.71 16.35 -20.10
CA GLY A 59 5.87 17.18 -19.80
C GLY A 59 6.00 17.62 -18.34
N ALA A 60 5.19 17.08 -17.42
CA ALA A 60 5.33 17.38 -15.99
C ALA A 60 6.69 16.93 -15.45
N THR A 61 7.28 17.69 -14.53
CA THR A 61 8.51 17.28 -13.83
C THR A 61 8.17 16.26 -12.74
N ALA A 62 8.93 15.17 -12.68
CA ALA A 62 8.68 14.14 -11.70
C ALA A 62 9.09 14.66 -10.32
N SER A 63 8.10 14.93 -9.50
CA SER A 63 8.26 15.45 -8.15
C SER A 63 8.15 14.34 -7.10
N PHE A 64 8.45 14.68 -5.84
CA PHE A 64 8.20 13.82 -4.68
C PHE A 64 6.81 13.14 -4.67
N ILE A 65 5.76 13.84 -5.12
CA ILE A 65 4.39 13.31 -5.15
C ILE A 65 4.28 12.11 -6.10
N HIS A 66 4.93 12.18 -7.27
CA HIS A 66 4.97 11.07 -8.23
C HIS A 66 5.71 9.87 -7.62
N GLY A 67 6.80 10.15 -6.89
CA GLY A 67 7.53 9.15 -6.14
C GLY A 67 6.65 8.44 -5.11
N LEU A 68 5.88 9.22 -4.34
CA LEU A 68 5.02 8.72 -3.26
C LEU A 68 3.87 7.87 -3.81
N ALA A 69 3.32 8.24 -4.96
CA ALA A 69 2.29 7.44 -5.64
C ALA A 69 2.81 6.03 -5.98
N ALA A 70 4.03 5.92 -6.53
CA ALA A 70 4.65 4.62 -6.82
C ALA A 70 4.86 3.76 -5.56
N VAL A 71 5.29 4.39 -4.45
CA VAL A 71 5.41 3.72 -3.14
C VAL A 71 4.05 3.20 -2.67
N TYR A 72 3.03 4.05 -2.71
CA TYR A 72 1.67 3.71 -2.30
C TYR A 72 1.13 2.49 -3.08
N ILE A 73 1.34 2.46 -4.40
CA ILE A 73 0.92 1.33 -5.24
C ILE A 73 1.68 0.05 -4.88
N GLY A 74 3.00 0.13 -4.72
CA GLY A 74 3.82 -1.01 -4.32
C GLY A 74 3.33 -1.62 -3.00
N VAL A 75 3.04 -0.76 -2.03
CA VAL A 75 2.47 -1.17 -0.73
C VAL A 75 1.06 -1.74 -0.89
N SER A 76 0.20 -1.11 -1.68
CA SER A 76 -1.18 -1.55 -1.93
C SER A 76 -1.21 -2.95 -2.56
N ILE A 77 -0.35 -3.23 -3.54
CA ILE A 77 -0.26 -4.55 -4.19
C ILE A 77 0.31 -5.60 -3.24
N ALA A 78 1.42 -5.30 -2.54
CA ALA A 78 2.06 -6.27 -1.67
C ALA A 78 1.22 -6.60 -0.42
N PHE A 79 0.59 -5.59 0.20
CA PHE A 79 -0.16 -5.74 1.45
C PHE A 79 -1.67 -5.89 1.24
N GLY A 80 -2.22 -5.58 0.07
CA GLY A 80 -3.66 -5.48 -0.19
C GLY A 80 -4.44 -6.72 0.20
N HIS A 81 -4.02 -7.91 -0.24
CA HIS A 81 -4.65 -9.18 0.15
C HIS A 81 -4.65 -9.44 1.66
N ARG A 82 -3.62 -8.97 2.38
CA ARG A 82 -3.52 -9.09 3.83
C ARG A 82 -4.43 -8.07 4.52
N MET A 83 -4.48 -6.85 4.01
CA MET A 83 -5.35 -5.78 4.52
C MET A 83 -6.82 -6.12 4.36
N ILE A 84 -7.24 -6.61 3.19
CA ILE A 84 -8.63 -7.01 2.93
C ILE A 84 -9.04 -8.13 3.88
N ARG A 85 -8.23 -9.19 4.02
CA ARG A 85 -8.51 -10.29 4.97
C ARG A 85 -8.56 -9.81 6.42
N TRP A 86 -7.69 -8.86 6.78
CA TRP A 86 -7.69 -8.28 8.12
C TRP A 86 -8.95 -7.47 8.38
N ALA A 87 -9.37 -6.64 7.43
CA ALA A 87 -10.59 -5.85 7.51
C ALA A 87 -11.82 -6.76 7.60
N ASP A 88 -11.91 -7.78 6.73
CA ASP A 88 -13.01 -8.73 6.72
C ASP A 88 -13.15 -9.46 8.06
N LYS A 89 -12.05 -9.96 8.64
CA LYS A 89 -12.06 -10.58 9.98
C LYS A 89 -12.50 -9.61 11.08
N ARG A 90 -12.03 -8.36 11.04
CA ARG A 90 -12.34 -7.35 12.08
C ARG A 90 -13.81 -6.94 12.04
N PHE A 91 -14.33 -6.71 10.83
CA PHE A 91 -15.72 -6.34 10.63
C PHE A 91 -16.67 -7.51 10.91
N ALA A 92 -16.31 -8.73 10.50
CA ALA A 92 -17.09 -9.92 10.83
C ALA A 92 -17.23 -10.13 12.35
N HIS A 93 -16.15 -9.90 13.12
CA HIS A 93 -16.23 -9.95 14.58
C HIS A 93 -17.11 -8.83 15.15
N ARG A 94 -16.94 -7.59 14.66
CA ARG A 94 -17.64 -6.42 15.24
C ARG A 94 -19.14 -6.37 14.93
N PHE A 95 -19.55 -6.84 13.75
CA PHE A 95 -20.89 -6.65 13.21
C PHE A 95 -21.63 -7.95 12.86
N ALA A 96 -20.95 -9.10 12.77
CA ALA A 96 -21.55 -10.36 12.37
C ALA A 96 -21.35 -11.51 13.38
N GLY A 97 -20.93 -11.20 14.62
CA GLY A 97 -20.79 -12.19 15.70
C GLY A 97 -19.70 -13.23 15.47
N ALA A 98 -18.77 -13.02 14.52
CA ALA A 98 -17.65 -13.93 14.32
C ALA A 98 -16.69 -13.90 15.53
N PRO A 99 -15.94 -14.97 15.80
CA PRO A 99 -15.00 -15.02 16.92
C PRO A 99 -13.87 -13.98 16.83
N ALA A 100 -13.30 -13.62 17.98
CA ALA A 100 -12.27 -12.59 18.09
C ALA A 100 -11.05 -12.90 17.20
N PRO A 101 -10.52 -11.92 16.44
CA PRO A 101 -9.31 -12.15 15.65
C PRO A 101 -8.16 -12.57 16.57
N GLU A 102 -7.49 -13.67 16.23
CA GLU A 102 -6.37 -14.19 17.01
C GLU A 102 -5.33 -13.07 17.31
N PRO A 103 -4.87 -12.96 18.55
CA PRO A 103 -3.89 -11.95 18.92
C PRO A 103 -2.57 -12.20 18.20
N LYS A 104 -1.92 -11.12 17.78
CA LYS A 104 -0.60 -11.18 17.15
C LYS A 104 0.40 -11.85 18.11
N PRO A 105 1.20 -12.85 17.69
CA PRO A 105 2.21 -13.45 18.54
C PRO A 105 3.23 -12.40 18.97
N LYS A 106 3.42 -12.27 20.29
CA LYS A 106 4.26 -11.24 20.91
C LYS A 106 5.66 -11.74 21.30
N HIS A 107 5.86 -13.05 21.40
CA HIS A 107 7.09 -13.67 21.90
C HIS A 107 7.51 -14.88 21.06
N GLY A 108 8.77 -15.29 21.21
CA GLY A 108 9.32 -16.52 20.66
C GLY A 108 9.38 -16.59 19.13
N ALA A 109 9.57 -17.82 18.62
CA ALA A 109 9.81 -18.08 17.20
C ALA A 109 8.63 -17.66 16.28
N ALA A 110 7.40 -17.69 16.80
CA ALA A 110 6.21 -17.27 16.08
C ALA A 110 6.19 -15.75 15.80
N HIS A 111 6.70 -14.93 16.75
CA HIS A 111 6.87 -13.49 16.56
C HIS A 111 7.92 -13.22 15.49
N ALA A 112 9.11 -13.81 15.60
CA ALA A 112 10.20 -13.64 14.65
C ALA A 112 9.80 -14.05 13.21
N ARG A 113 9.08 -15.19 13.05
CA ARG A 113 8.59 -15.62 11.73
C ARG A 113 7.63 -14.60 11.10
N ARG A 114 6.76 -14.00 11.92
CA ARG A 114 5.77 -13.02 11.46
C ARG A 114 6.40 -11.68 11.06
N GLU A 115 7.44 -11.24 11.77
CA GLU A 115 8.22 -10.06 11.40
C GLU A 115 8.95 -10.31 10.08
N ARG A 116 9.64 -11.45 9.90
CA ARG A 116 10.27 -11.81 8.61
C ARG A 116 9.27 -11.86 7.45
N GLN A 117 8.09 -12.46 7.64
CA GLN A 117 7.04 -12.46 6.62
C GLN A 117 6.58 -11.04 6.26
N THR A 118 6.52 -10.15 7.25
CA THR A 118 6.14 -8.75 7.02
C THR A 118 7.25 -8.01 6.27
N TRP A 119 8.50 -8.28 6.60
CA TRP A 119 9.65 -7.77 5.85
C TRP A 119 9.66 -8.24 4.39
N PHE A 120 9.39 -9.52 4.10
CA PHE A 120 9.28 -10.00 2.71
C PHE A 120 8.17 -9.30 1.92
N LEU A 121 7.05 -8.96 2.56
CA LEU A 121 6.00 -8.15 1.93
C LEU A 121 6.47 -6.70 1.71
N HIS A 122 7.24 -6.14 2.63
CA HIS A 122 7.85 -4.81 2.46
C HIS A 122 8.88 -4.80 1.32
N LEU A 123 9.71 -5.84 1.21
CA LEU A 123 10.61 -6.05 0.09
C LEU A 123 9.84 -6.17 -1.23
N LEU A 124 8.76 -6.96 -1.27
CA LEU A 124 7.92 -7.06 -2.47
C LEU A 124 7.32 -5.70 -2.86
N ALA A 125 6.83 -4.93 -1.88
CA ALA A 125 6.33 -3.58 -2.10
C ALA A 125 7.40 -2.68 -2.71
N TRP A 126 8.61 -2.72 -2.14
CA TRP A 126 9.77 -1.97 -2.60
C TRP A 126 10.17 -2.35 -4.02
N ILE A 127 10.21 -3.65 -4.36
CA ILE A 127 10.52 -4.11 -5.72
C ILE A 127 9.49 -3.58 -6.72
N ILE A 128 8.20 -3.73 -6.42
CA ILE A 128 7.12 -3.27 -7.32
C ILE A 128 7.20 -1.76 -7.51
N GLY A 129 7.33 -1.01 -6.43
CA GLY A 129 7.42 0.44 -6.52
C GLY A 129 8.71 0.91 -7.21
N CYS A 130 9.85 0.23 -7.02
CA CYS A 130 11.08 0.51 -7.76
C CYS A 130 10.92 0.24 -9.26
N LEU A 131 10.25 -0.84 -9.65
CA LEU A 131 9.96 -1.10 -11.07
C LEU A 131 9.11 0.02 -11.68
N ILE A 132 8.11 0.52 -10.95
CA ILE A 132 7.28 1.66 -11.39
C ILE A 132 8.15 2.92 -11.52
N LEU A 133 8.94 3.25 -10.50
CA LEU A 133 9.82 4.42 -10.48
C LEU A 133 10.87 4.39 -11.60
N LEU A 134 11.53 3.25 -11.79
CA LEU A 134 12.50 3.04 -12.88
C LEU A 134 11.81 3.11 -14.24
N GLY A 135 10.60 2.58 -14.38
CA GLY A 135 9.78 2.74 -15.58
C GLY A 135 9.49 4.20 -15.88
N MET A 136 9.15 5.00 -14.87
CA MET A 136 8.94 6.45 -15.01
C MET A 136 10.23 7.19 -15.37
N ILE A 137 11.36 6.84 -14.75
CA ILE A 137 12.67 7.42 -15.06
C ILE A 137 13.05 7.15 -16.53
N TRP A 138 12.95 5.88 -16.94
CA TRP A 138 13.25 5.46 -18.31
C TRP A 138 12.31 6.12 -19.32
N PHE A 139 11.04 6.32 -18.94
CA PHE A 139 10.05 6.93 -19.80
C PHE A 139 10.24 8.44 -20.00
N VAL A 140 10.72 9.16 -18.98
CA VAL A 140 10.95 10.61 -19.04
C VAL A 140 12.27 10.96 -19.75
N ASP A 141 13.27 10.06 -19.69
CA ASP A 141 14.58 10.16 -20.34
C ASP A 141 15.32 11.51 -20.12
N ASP A 142 15.11 12.12 -18.95
CA ASP A 142 15.73 13.38 -18.55
C ASP A 142 16.09 13.34 -17.06
N ASN A 143 17.39 13.19 -16.78
CA ASN A 143 17.93 13.08 -15.42
C ASN A 143 17.60 14.29 -14.53
N SER A 144 17.49 15.49 -15.10
CA SER A 144 17.18 16.70 -14.33
C SER A 144 15.73 16.69 -13.83
N ARG A 145 14.83 16.06 -14.61
CA ARG A 145 13.40 15.96 -14.31
C ARG A 145 13.04 14.76 -13.44
N THR A 146 13.98 13.82 -13.22
CA THR A 146 13.74 12.57 -12.49
C THR A 146 14.59 12.39 -11.23
N ALA A 147 15.38 13.40 -10.86
CA ALA A 147 16.25 13.34 -9.67
C ALA A 147 15.50 12.99 -8.38
N ASP A 148 14.28 13.50 -8.22
CA ASP A 148 13.43 13.21 -7.06
C ASP A 148 12.99 11.75 -6.98
N LEU A 149 12.77 11.10 -8.13
CA LEU A 149 12.41 9.67 -8.17
C LEU A 149 13.58 8.80 -7.72
N TRP A 150 14.80 9.14 -8.16
CA TRP A 150 16.02 8.47 -7.68
C TRP A 150 16.20 8.65 -6.17
N SER A 151 16.02 9.88 -5.68
CA SER A 151 16.07 10.16 -4.24
C SER A 151 15.00 9.37 -3.46
N MET A 152 13.82 9.16 -4.03
CA MET A 152 12.78 8.31 -3.43
C MET A 152 13.21 6.84 -3.34
N ILE A 153 13.78 6.26 -4.40
CA ILE A 153 14.31 4.88 -4.39
C ILE A 153 15.31 4.69 -3.26
N TRP A 154 16.28 5.61 -3.15
CA TRP A 154 17.31 5.55 -2.12
C TRP A 154 16.75 5.69 -0.70
N ARG A 155 15.88 6.68 -0.47
CA ARG A 155 15.24 6.88 0.84
C ARG A 155 14.44 5.66 1.26
N TRP A 156 13.68 5.07 0.35
CA TRP A 156 12.88 3.88 0.66
C TRP A 156 13.76 2.65 0.88
N ALA A 157 14.87 2.50 0.16
CA ALA A 157 15.84 1.43 0.38
C ALA A 157 16.48 1.51 1.78
N ILE A 158 16.80 2.71 2.28
CA ILE A 158 17.28 2.90 3.67
C ILE A 158 16.24 2.42 4.67
N VAL A 159 14.97 2.81 4.50
CA VAL A 159 13.87 2.36 5.37
C VAL A 159 13.73 0.84 5.34
N LEU A 160 13.82 0.21 4.17
CA LEU A 160 13.78 -1.24 4.02
C LEU A 160 14.97 -1.93 4.72
N GLY A 161 16.16 -1.32 4.65
CA GLY A 161 17.36 -1.81 5.34
C GLY A 161 17.24 -1.72 6.87
N ILE A 162 16.69 -0.63 7.40
CA ILE A 162 16.40 -0.49 8.83
C ILE A 162 15.39 -1.55 9.27
N ASP A 163 14.31 -1.74 8.49
CA ASP A 163 13.29 -2.75 8.75
C ASP A 163 13.84 -4.18 8.66
N PHE A 164 14.84 -4.42 7.80
CA PHE A 164 15.56 -5.70 7.73
C PHE A 164 16.29 -5.98 9.04
N VAL A 165 17.11 -5.03 9.50
CA VAL A 165 17.86 -5.17 10.75
C VAL A 165 16.91 -5.41 11.92
N TRP A 166 15.81 -4.67 12.00
CA TRP A 166 14.80 -4.83 13.04
C TRP A 166 14.12 -6.20 12.99
N SER A 167 13.58 -6.58 11.83
CA SER A 167 12.83 -7.83 11.65
C SER A 167 13.70 -9.07 11.84
N PHE A 168 14.96 -9.03 11.41
CA PHE A 168 15.90 -10.14 11.56
C PHE A 168 16.58 -10.16 12.93
N SER A 169 16.68 -9.04 13.65
CA SER A 169 17.20 -8.99 15.03
C SER A 169 16.45 -9.96 15.94
N TYR A 170 15.12 -10.07 15.82
CA TYR A 170 14.30 -11.02 16.59
C TYR A 170 14.54 -12.50 16.27
N THR A 171 15.25 -12.79 15.18
CA THR A 171 15.66 -14.16 14.83
C THR A 171 16.89 -14.58 15.62
N PHE A 172 17.81 -13.64 15.89
CA PHE A 172 19.02 -13.87 16.66
C PHE A 172 18.81 -13.65 18.16
N TRP A 173 18.01 -12.65 18.53
CA TRP A 173 17.55 -12.38 19.89
C TRP A 173 16.03 -12.52 20.00
N PRO A 174 15.52 -13.76 20.11
CA PRO A 174 14.09 -13.97 20.31
C PRO A 174 13.62 -13.25 21.57
N LYS A 175 12.57 -12.45 21.43
CA LYS A 175 11.96 -11.73 22.55
C LYS A 175 11.46 -12.75 23.57
N LYS A 176 12.10 -12.80 24.74
CA LYS A 176 11.73 -13.66 25.86
C LYS A 176 10.36 -13.22 26.40
N ALA A 177 9.56 -14.19 26.80
CA ALA A 177 8.24 -13.98 27.39
C ALA A 177 8.34 -13.35 28.78
#